data_AF-A0A3D3GJS8-F1
#
_entry.id   AF-A0A3D3GJS8-F1
#
_cell.length_a   1.000
_cell.length_b   1.000
_cell.length_c   1.000
_cell.angle_alpha   90.00
_cell.angle_beta   90.00
_cell.angle_gamma   90.00
#
_symmetry.space_group_name_H-M   'P 1'
#
loop_
_entity.id
_entity.type
_entity.pdbx_description
1 polymer ?
#
loop_
_entity_poly.entity_id
_entity_poly.type
_entity_poly.pdbx_seq_one_letter_code
_entity_poly.pdbx_strand_id
1 'polypeptide(L)'
;MEVAAFITDLGFSFCLFFGALRISGVSPVPHWTWLLWIPMLFVSAGFVQKRFTRRTLGERAWSLRMLPTDQEGRHWKLFQAEKCTLLQCLRGILLTLSGWGLALFILQSTYAGNPRWLGSELWKIQPFMPAAGSSEGGISWQVLPYYYSLGAWPKTFAEQPVFHAVPYKKGPPQVFLEGITANWRSPGIRMTFEGPKTPDGHRTDPKDQSTLAVRVRLRRCLGPTWTSPLLDWGCMGLRDEVLSRHLQEMEKLQPELWTLRWFVVENPSLPAAEQAQGFYLRAENSTRFQSRFVVITANGTHQAFILHGTKDAEGAQAEQTLQRAIGSLRVSNDLNPGRAWIDRQLQGIDLGKILAGNASEATIRNLAEIQALLLSKLTVDPGSFDSYYHLGGTALLLLKLAAAMKQSDWSITAKPMVFSAYRYAQDVAPNDPRLPKLQNIWLDSKKY
;
A
#
# COMPACT_ATOMS: atom_id res chain seq x y z
N MET A 1 1.16 -49.65 11.23
CA MET A 1 0.01 -49.02 11.91
C MET A 1 0.43 -47.83 12.75
N GLU A 2 1.41 -47.98 13.65
CA GLU A 2 1.92 -46.87 14.47
C GLU A 2 2.41 -45.67 13.62
N VAL A 3 3.15 -45.93 12.55
CA VAL A 3 3.59 -44.89 11.60
C VAL A 3 2.40 -44.16 10.95
N ALA A 4 1.32 -44.89 10.61
CA ALA A 4 0.14 -44.29 10.00
C ALA A 4 -0.65 -43.44 11.01
N ALA A 5 -0.81 -43.90 12.25
CA ALA A 5 -1.40 -43.14 13.34
C ALA A 5 -0.61 -41.86 13.64
N PHE A 6 0.73 -41.96 13.68
CA PHE A 6 1.62 -40.81 13.85
C PHE A 6 1.43 -39.77 12.75
N ILE A 7 1.37 -40.19 11.48
CA ILE A 7 1.15 -39.30 10.33
C ILE A 7 -0.24 -38.64 10.40
N THR A 8 -1.28 -39.34 10.84
CA THR A 8 -2.62 -38.78 11.04
C THR A 8 -2.62 -37.68 12.12
N ASP A 9 -1.98 -37.95 13.26
CA ASP A 9 -1.87 -36.98 14.35
C ASP A 9 -1.05 -35.74 13.94
N LEU A 10 -0.05 -35.93 13.08
CA LEU A 10 0.79 -34.85 12.56
C LEU A 10 -0.02 -33.93 11.66
N GLY A 11 -0.83 -34.50 10.76
CA GLY A 11 -1.75 -33.75 9.91
C GLY A 11 -2.75 -32.94 10.74
N PHE A 12 -3.35 -33.53 11.78
CA PHE A 12 -4.30 -32.82 12.65
C PHE A 12 -3.64 -31.67 13.44
N SER A 13 -2.42 -31.88 13.92
CA SER A 13 -1.66 -30.85 14.62
C SER A 13 -1.27 -29.70 13.69
N PHE A 14 -0.96 -30.01 12.43
CA PHE A 14 -0.77 -29.02 11.37
C PHE A 14 -2.06 -28.22 11.15
N CYS A 15 -3.22 -28.88 11.01
CA CYS A 15 -4.51 -28.19 10.90
C CYS A 15 -4.80 -27.25 12.07
N LEU A 16 -4.57 -27.71 13.30
CA LEU A 16 -4.81 -26.92 14.50
C LEU A 16 -3.87 -25.72 14.58
N PHE A 17 -2.58 -25.89 14.27
CA PHE A 17 -1.61 -24.81 14.23
C PHE A 17 -2.04 -23.72 13.25
N PHE A 18 -2.35 -24.11 12.01
CA PHE A 18 -2.78 -23.16 10.99
C PHE A 18 -4.18 -22.59 11.25
N GLY A 19 -5.08 -23.35 11.87
CA GLY A 19 -6.39 -22.85 12.31
C GLY A 19 -6.25 -21.79 13.42
N ALA A 20 -5.35 -22.01 14.37
CA ALA A 20 -5.06 -21.08 15.46
C ALA A 20 -4.43 -19.79 14.94
N LEU A 21 -3.47 -19.88 14.01
CA LEU A 21 -2.87 -18.70 13.36
C LEU A 21 -3.95 -17.81 12.72
N ARG A 22 -4.89 -18.42 11.97
CA ARG A 22 -6.02 -17.71 11.37
C ARG A 22 -6.89 -16.99 12.41
N ILE A 23 -7.27 -17.67 13.50
CA ILE A 23 -8.10 -17.08 14.56
C ILE A 23 -7.37 -15.92 15.24
N SER A 24 -6.06 -16.04 15.43
CA SER A 24 -5.24 -15.01 16.06
C SER A 24 -4.90 -13.81 15.16
N GLY A 25 -5.25 -13.85 13.87
CA GLY A 25 -4.90 -12.80 12.91
C GLY A 25 -3.40 -12.69 12.63
N VAL A 26 -2.61 -13.69 13.01
CA VAL A 26 -1.15 -13.71 12.82
C VAL A 26 -0.84 -14.10 11.38
N SER A 27 -0.07 -13.26 10.68
CA SER A 27 0.36 -13.56 9.31
C SER A 27 1.18 -14.86 9.28
N PRO A 28 0.84 -15.82 8.41
CA PRO A 28 1.49 -17.11 8.33
C PRO A 28 2.79 -16.98 7.52
N VAL A 29 3.65 -16.03 7.85
CA VAL A 29 5.01 -15.98 7.29
C VAL A 29 5.77 -17.12 7.94
N PRO A 30 6.18 -18.17 7.20
CA PRO A 30 6.79 -19.31 7.85
C PRO A 30 8.12 -18.87 8.46
N HIS A 31 8.18 -19.01 9.78
CA HIS A 31 9.32 -18.61 10.57
C HIS A 31 10.03 -19.89 11.03
N TRP A 32 11.35 -19.84 11.21
CA TRP A 32 12.11 -21.01 11.66
C TRP A 32 11.60 -21.57 12.99
N THR A 33 10.99 -20.73 13.83
CA THR A 33 10.35 -21.17 15.08
C THR A 33 9.15 -22.09 14.86
N TRP A 34 8.54 -22.12 13.68
CA TRP A 34 7.47 -23.07 13.36
C TRP A 34 7.96 -24.51 13.38
N LEU A 35 9.23 -24.74 13.00
CA LEU A 35 9.87 -26.05 13.15
C LEU A 35 9.99 -26.48 14.62
N LEU A 36 9.86 -25.55 15.57
CA LEU A 36 9.78 -25.86 17.00
C LEU A 36 8.32 -25.97 17.47
N TRP A 37 7.46 -25.03 17.05
CA TRP A 37 6.06 -24.98 17.48
C TRP A 37 5.21 -26.12 16.94
N ILE A 38 5.41 -26.55 15.69
CA ILE A 38 4.63 -27.64 15.08
C ILE A 38 4.92 -28.97 15.80
N PRO A 39 6.18 -29.40 16.01
CA PRO A 39 6.46 -30.57 16.83
C PRO A 39 6.01 -30.41 18.28
N MET A 40 6.17 -29.23 18.89
CA MET A 40 5.74 -29.00 20.27
C MET A 40 4.21 -29.11 20.41
N LEU A 41 3.44 -28.54 19.49
CA LEU A 41 1.98 -28.68 19.42
C LEU A 41 1.58 -30.12 19.13
N PHE A 42 2.29 -30.81 18.25
CA PHE A 42 2.06 -32.22 17.97
C PHE A 42 2.28 -33.10 19.21
N VAL A 43 3.39 -32.93 19.92
CA VAL A 43 3.69 -33.64 21.16
C VAL A 43 2.69 -33.28 22.25
N SER A 44 2.35 -31.99 22.41
CA SER A 44 1.41 -31.52 23.42
C SER A 44 -0.01 -32.00 23.16
N ALA A 45 -0.49 -31.92 21.92
CA ALA A 45 -1.78 -32.45 21.49
C ALA A 45 -1.83 -33.97 21.68
N GLY A 46 -0.78 -34.68 21.28
CA GLY A 46 -0.64 -36.13 21.51
C GLY A 46 -0.67 -36.50 23.00
N PHE A 47 0.01 -35.74 23.85
CA PHE A 47 0.02 -35.95 25.30
C PHE A 47 -1.35 -35.66 25.94
N VAL A 48 -1.98 -34.53 25.60
CA VAL A 48 -3.32 -34.16 26.07
C VAL A 48 -4.34 -35.22 25.64
N GLN A 49 -4.31 -35.64 24.38
CA GLN A 49 -5.15 -36.74 23.89
C GLN A 49 -4.87 -38.01 24.69
N LYS A 50 -3.63 -38.50 24.79
CA LYS A 50 -3.33 -39.69 25.62
C LYS A 50 -3.79 -39.55 27.08
N ARG A 51 -3.68 -38.36 27.68
CA ARG A 51 -4.06 -38.11 29.08
C ARG A 51 -5.57 -38.19 29.31
N PHE A 52 -6.38 -37.65 28.40
CA PHE A 52 -7.84 -37.63 28.54
C PHE A 52 -8.52 -38.85 27.91
N THR A 53 -7.97 -39.33 26.80
CA THR A 53 -8.60 -40.36 25.97
C THR A 53 -7.90 -41.71 25.98
N ARG A 54 -6.79 -41.84 26.74
CA ARG A 54 -5.87 -43.00 26.80
C ARG A 54 -5.20 -43.37 25.47
N ARG A 55 -5.55 -42.68 24.39
CA ARG A 55 -5.11 -42.89 23.01
C ARG A 55 -5.11 -41.59 22.22
N THR A 56 -4.25 -41.49 21.21
CA THR A 56 -4.27 -40.36 20.26
C THR A 56 -5.41 -40.48 19.24
N LEU A 57 -5.67 -39.41 18.50
CA LEU A 57 -6.67 -39.37 17.43
C LEU A 57 -6.31 -40.32 16.28
N GLY A 58 -5.03 -40.43 15.92
CA GLY A 58 -4.51 -41.42 14.99
C GLY A 58 -4.68 -42.84 15.52
N GLU A 59 -4.30 -43.10 16.76
CA GLU A 59 -4.52 -44.40 17.40
C GLU A 59 -6.02 -44.75 17.45
N ARG A 60 -6.91 -43.76 17.63
CA ARG A 60 -8.37 -43.90 17.58
C ARG A 60 -8.91 -44.12 16.17
N ALA A 61 -8.49 -43.35 15.18
CA ALA A 61 -8.87 -43.51 13.78
C ALA A 61 -8.54 -44.92 13.28
N TRP A 62 -7.40 -45.45 13.71
CA TRP A 62 -6.96 -46.81 13.39
C TRP A 62 -7.48 -47.88 14.36
N SER A 63 -8.14 -47.51 15.47
CA SER A 63 -8.82 -48.44 16.39
C SER A 63 -10.35 -48.37 16.38
N LEU A 64 -10.95 -47.48 15.58
CA LEU A 64 -12.38 -47.47 15.29
C LEU A 64 -12.74 -48.72 14.47
N ARG A 65 -13.14 -49.77 15.19
CA ARG A 65 -13.84 -50.94 14.66
C ARG A 65 -15.34 -50.69 14.78
N MET A 66 -16.12 -50.98 13.73
CA MET A 66 -17.55 -51.25 13.91
C MET A 66 -17.69 -52.73 14.25
N LEU A 67 -18.20 -53.04 15.44
CA LEU A 67 -18.62 -54.40 15.78
C LEU A 67 -19.89 -54.72 14.98
N PRO A 68 -20.00 -55.89 14.33
CA PRO A 68 -21.31 -56.45 14.12
C PRO A 68 -21.87 -56.79 15.50
N THR A 69 -23.06 -56.31 15.79
CA THR A 69 -23.80 -56.66 16.98
C THR A 69 -24.04 -58.17 16.93
N ASP A 70 -23.38 -58.92 17.79
CA ASP A 70 -24.07 -60.06 18.39
C ASP A 70 -23.55 -60.38 19.80
N GLN A 71 -24.56 -60.37 20.67
CA GLN A 71 -24.79 -60.97 21.97
C GLN A 71 -23.63 -61.21 22.97
N GLU A 72 -23.88 -60.58 24.13
CA GLU A 72 -23.70 -61.09 25.49
C GLU A 72 -22.30 -61.55 25.95
N GLY A 73 -21.71 -60.73 26.83
CA GLY A 73 -20.70 -61.21 27.76
C GLY A 73 -19.56 -60.22 28.00
N ARG A 74 -19.60 -59.55 29.15
CA ARG A 74 -18.58 -58.60 29.60
C ARG A 74 -17.19 -59.26 29.67
N HIS A 75 -16.27 -58.86 28.80
CA HIS A 75 -14.83 -58.84 29.12
C HIS A 75 -14.11 -57.73 28.33
N TRP A 76 -13.41 -56.86 29.05
CA TRP A 76 -12.44 -55.93 28.47
C TRP A 76 -11.20 -56.73 28.05
N LYS A 77 -11.14 -57.20 26.80
CA LYS A 77 -9.95 -57.86 26.26
C LYS A 77 -9.06 -56.89 25.48
N LEU A 78 -7.79 -56.92 25.89
CA LEU A 78 -6.64 -56.26 25.28
C LEU A 78 -6.54 -56.56 23.78
N PHE A 79 -5.97 -55.59 23.07
CA PHE A 79 -5.73 -55.58 21.64
C PHE A 79 -4.77 -56.72 21.25
N GLN A 80 -5.30 -57.76 20.61
CA GLN A 80 -4.48 -58.66 19.79
C GLN A 80 -4.73 -58.36 18.32
N ALA A 81 -3.63 -58.26 17.58
CA ALA A 81 -3.57 -58.05 16.14
C ALA A 81 -3.98 -59.34 15.41
N GLU A 82 -5.25 -59.71 15.49
CA GLU A 82 -5.78 -60.75 14.59
C GLU A 82 -6.18 -60.11 13.26
N LYS A 83 -5.37 -60.45 12.25
CA LYS A 83 -5.56 -60.32 10.80
C LYS A 83 -6.40 -59.11 10.39
N CYS A 84 -5.72 -57.98 10.24
CA CYS A 84 -6.28 -56.82 9.56
C CYS A 84 -6.68 -57.27 8.14
N THR A 85 -7.99 -57.26 7.84
CA THR A 85 -8.44 -57.59 6.49
C THR A 85 -8.06 -56.46 5.54
N LEU A 86 -7.77 -56.78 4.29
CA LEU A 86 -7.39 -55.79 3.26
C LEU A 86 -8.35 -54.58 3.24
N LEU A 87 -9.65 -54.85 3.41
CA LEU A 87 -10.71 -53.84 3.44
C LEU A 87 -10.59 -52.86 4.63
N GLN A 88 -10.13 -53.33 5.79
CA GLN A 88 -9.95 -52.49 6.97
C GLN A 88 -8.70 -51.61 6.85
N CYS A 89 -7.60 -52.16 6.32
CA CYS A 89 -6.44 -51.37 5.93
C CYS A 89 -6.85 -50.26 4.95
N LEU A 90 -7.66 -50.59 3.94
CA LEU A 90 -8.12 -49.65 2.93
C LEU A 90 -8.96 -48.51 3.54
N ARG A 91 -9.86 -48.80 4.48
CA ARG A 91 -10.66 -47.78 5.19
C ARG A 91 -9.80 -46.82 6.02
N GLY A 92 -8.82 -47.34 6.76
CA GLY A 92 -7.91 -46.48 7.53
C GLY A 92 -7.04 -45.58 6.66
N ILE A 93 -6.58 -46.10 5.51
CA ILE A 93 -5.88 -45.31 4.48
C ILE A 93 -6.81 -44.21 3.95
N LEU A 94 -8.04 -44.55 3.53
CA LEU A 94 -9.00 -43.56 3.02
C LEU A 94 -9.31 -42.46 4.04
N LEU A 95 -9.53 -42.81 5.31
CA LEU A 95 -9.86 -41.85 6.36
C LEU A 95 -8.67 -40.91 6.66
N THR A 96 -7.45 -41.45 6.62
CA THR A 96 -6.22 -40.66 6.73
C THR A 96 -6.06 -39.72 5.53
N LEU A 97 -6.30 -40.21 4.30
CA LEU A 97 -6.26 -39.41 3.08
C LEU A 97 -7.35 -38.32 3.08
N SER A 98 -8.56 -38.60 3.59
CA SER A 98 -9.62 -37.60 3.75
C SER A 98 -9.26 -36.54 4.78
N GLY A 99 -8.64 -36.92 5.90
CA GLY A 99 -8.12 -35.98 6.90
C GLY A 99 -7.04 -35.06 6.32
N TRP A 100 -6.10 -35.63 5.56
CA TRP A 100 -5.11 -34.85 4.79
C TRP A 100 -5.76 -34.01 3.70
N GLY A 101 -6.77 -34.51 3.00
CA GLY A 101 -7.53 -33.77 1.99
C GLY A 101 -8.23 -32.56 2.59
N LEU A 102 -8.87 -32.69 3.76
CA LEU A 102 -9.47 -31.58 4.49
C LEU A 102 -8.41 -30.63 5.05
N ALA A 103 -7.30 -31.14 5.57
CA ALA A 103 -6.17 -30.34 6.04
C ALA A 103 -5.59 -29.47 4.93
N LEU A 104 -5.29 -30.09 3.79
CA LEU A 104 -4.79 -29.44 2.60
C LEU A 104 -5.84 -28.53 1.99
N PHE A 105 -7.13 -28.85 2.05
CA PHE A 105 -8.21 -27.97 1.61
C PHE A 105 -8.37 -26.75 2.53
N ILE A 106 -8.28 -26.90 3.85
CA ILE A 106 -8.27 -25.77 4.79
C ILE A 106 -7.01 -24.94 4.57
N LEU A 107 -5.85 -25.57 4.38
CA LEU A 107 -4.61 -24.88 4.07
C LEU A 107 -4.73 -24.13 2.74
N GLN A 108 -5.27 -24.77 1.71
CA GLN A 108 -5.47 -24.21 0.39
C GLN A 108 -6.50 -23.08 0.45
N SER A 109 -7.70 -23.30 0.97
CA SER A 109 -8.74 -22.26 1.09
C SER A 109 -8.35 -21.09 1.98
N THR A 110 -7.55 -21.33 3.02
CA THR A 110 -7.10 -20.29 3.97
C THR A 110 -5.86 -19.55 3.45
N TYR A 111 -4.95 -20.21 2.73
CA TYR A 111 -3.62 -19.68 2.40
C TYR A 111 -3.29 -19.66 0.91
N ALA A 112 -3.75 -20.64 0.12
CA ALA A 112 -3.64 -20.57 -1.35
C ALA A 112 -4.78 -19.77 -1.99
N GLY A 113 -5.96 -19.76 -1.35
CA GLY A 113 -7.16 -19.00 -1.72
C GLY A 113 -7.19 -17.58 -1.16
N ASN A 114 -6.27 -17.25 -0.24
CA ASN A 114 -5.90 -15.87 0.10
C ASN A 114 -4.56 -15.54 -0.56
N PRO A 115 -4.53 -15.19 -1.85
CA PRO A 115 -3.31 -15.06 -2.66
C PRO A 115 -2.46 -13.83 -2.32
N ARG A 116 -2.60 -13.24 -1.12
CA ARG A 116 -1.98 -11.95 -0.76
C ARG A 116 -0.44 -11.94 -0.87
N TRP A 117 0.23 -13.09 -1.02
CA TRP A 117 1.70 -13.17 -0.98
C TRP A 117 2.35 -13.94 -2.14
N LEU A 118 1.66 -14.94 -2.71
CA LEU A 118 2.28 -15.97 -3.58
C LEU A 118 1.76 -15.98 -5.03
N GLY A 119 0.60 -15.39 -5.30
CA GLY A 119 -0.09 -15.51 -6.61
C GLY A 119 -0.28 -14.21 -7.38
N SER A 120 0.41 -13.14 -6.99
CA SER A 120 0.27 -11.82 -7.63
C SER A 120 0.88 -11.82 -9.03
N GLU A 121 0.04 -11.55 -10.04
CA GLU A 121 0.42 -11.38 -11.43
C GLU A 121 1.45 -10.25 -11.60
N LEU A 122 2.41 -10.46 -12.51
CA LEU A 122 3.28 -9.38 -12.99
C LEU A 122 2.50 -8.58 -14.05
N TRP A 123 2.27 -7.31 -13.76
CA TRP A 123 1.59 -6.38 -14.62
C TRP A 123 2.58 -5.43 -15.31
N LYS A 124 2.69 -5.55 -16.63
CA LYS A 124 3.44 -4.60 -17.44
C LYS A 124 2.57 -3.40 -17.77
N ILE A 125 2.86 -2.27 -17.14
CA ILE A 125 2.16 -1.01 -17.42
C ILE A 125 2.81 -0.38 -18.64
N GLN A 126 1.99 0.00 -19.62
CA GLN A 126 2.48 0.66 -20.82
C GLN A 126 3.04 2.05 -20.48
N PRO A 127 4.18 2.43 -21.07
CA PRO A 127 4.72 3.76 -20.89
C PRO A 127 3.74 4.81 -21.44
N PHE A 128 3.60 5.92 -20.73
CA PHE A 128 2.72 7.02 -21.11
C PHE A 128 3.52 8.31 -21.21
N MET A 129 3.41 9.01 -22.34
CA MET A 129 3.95 10.34 -22.54
C MET A 129 2.85 11.21 -23.12
N PRO A 130 2.22 12.11 -22.35
CA PRO A 130 1.20 12.99 -22.89
C PRO A 130 1.82 13.90 -23.95
N ALA A 131 1.13 14.08 -25.07
CA ALA A 131 1.54 15.08 -26.06
C ALA A 131 1.41 16.49 -25.45
N ALA A 132 2.37 17.35 -25.76
CA ALA A 132 2.34 18.73 -25.28
C ALA A 132 1.05 19.41 -25.75
N GLY A 133 0.23 19.87 -24.79
CA GLY A 133 -1.04 20.57 -25.08
C GLY A 133 -2.22 19.68 -25.46
N SER A 134 -2.10 18.35 -25.49
CA SER A 134 -3.26 17.49 -25.76
C SER A 134 -4.18 17.40 -24.53
N SER A 135 -5.44 17.77 -24.71
CA SER A 135 -6.53 17.41 -23.79
C SER A 135 -7.24 16.17 -24.32
N GLU A 136 -7.05 15.03 -23.66
CA GLU A 136 -7.74 13.78 -24.02
C GLU A 136 -8.85 13.55 -23.00
N GLY A 137 -10.12 13.52 -23.45
CA GLY A 137 -11.27 13.30 -22.57
C GLY A 137 -11.42 14.32 -21.43
N GLY A 138 -11.11 15.60 -21.70
CA GLY A 138 -11.17 16.68 -20.70
C GLY A 138 -10.02 16.68 -19.67
N ILE A 139 -9.04 15.79 -19.84
CA ILE A 139 -7.85 15.70 -18.98
C ILE A 139 -6.69 16.41 -19.66
N SER A 140 -6.19 17.45 -19.01
CA SER A 140 -4.93 18.11 -19.35
C SER A 140 -3.85 17.68 -18.37
N TRP A 141 -2.60 17.58 -18.84
CA TRP A 141 -1.49 17.02 -18.08
C TRP A 141 -0.44 18.08 -17.78
N GLN A 142 0.23 17.94 -16.64
CA GLN A 142 1.41 18.70 -16.27
C GLN A 142 2.47 17.77 -15.65
N VAL A 143 3.75 18.05 -15.89
CA VAL A 143 4.84 17.24 -15.35
C VAL A 143 5.29 17.83 -14.02
N LEU A 144 5.11 17.06 -12.93
CA LEU A 144 5.46 17.50 -11.57
C LEU A 144 6.34 16.46 -10.87
N PRO A 145 7.40 16.90 -10.16
CA PRO A 145 8.08 16.06 -9.21
C PRO A 145 7.25 15.90 -7.93
N TYR A 146 7.04 14.67 -7.50
CA TYR A 146 6.60 14.35 -6.15
C TYR A 146 7.65 13.45 -5.50
N TYR A 147 8.41 14.04 -4.58
CA TYR A 147 9.52 13.40 -3.89
C TYR A 147 10.56 12.83 -4.88
N TYR A 148 10.73 11.51 -4.92
CA TYR A 148 11.66 10.81 -5.81
C TYR A 148 11.09 10.51 -7.20
N SER A 149 9.82 10.80 -7.43
CA SER A 149 9.16 10.56 -8.72
C SER A 149 8.99 11.85 -9.50
N LEU A 150 9.18 11.79 -10.81
CA LEU A 150 8.83 12.83 -11.77
C LEU A 150 7.90 12.21 -12.80
N GLY A 151 6.72 12.79 -13.02
CA GLY A 151 5.81 12.28 -14.04
C GLY A 151 4.66 13.21 -14.36
N ALA A 152 3.80 12.76 -15.27
CA ALA A 152 2.64 13.50 -15.73
C ALA A 152 1.44 13.28 -14.79
N TRP A 153 0.92 14.38 -14.27
CA TRP A 153 -0.24 14.43 -13.38
C TRP A 153 -1.35 15.28 -14.00
N PRO A 154 -2.63 14.97 -13.74
CA PRO A 154 -3.73 15.75 -14.28
C PRO A 154 -3.72 17.16 -13.68
N LYS A 155 -3.71 18.15 -14.56
CA LYS A 155 -4.01 19.56 -14.27
C LYS A 155 -5.52 19.78 -14.23
N THR A 156 -6.24 19.10 -15.12
CA THR A 156 -7.71 19.04 -15.09
C THR A 156 -8.18 17.59 -15.08
N PHE A 157 -9.31 17.35 -14.45
CA PHE A 157 -10.02 16.07 -14.46
C PHE A 157 -11.52 16.36 -14.63
N ALA A 158 -12.18 15.70 -15.58
CA ALA A 158 -13.56 16.01 -15.97
C ALA A 158 -13.78 17.51 -16.21
N GLU A 159 -12.86 18.14 -16.95
CA GLU A 159 -12.86 19.59 -17.28
C GLU A 159 -12.69 20.56 -16.08
N GLN A 160 -12.63 20.06 -14.85
CA GLN A 160 -12.41 20.84 -13.64
C GLN A 160 -10.93 20.89 -13.28
N PRO A 161 -10.44 22.01 -12.71
CA PRO A 161 -9.07 22.09 -12.20
C PRO A 161 -8.85 21.14 -11.02
N VAL A 162 -7.69 20.50 -10.98
CA VAL A 162 -7.27 19.65 -9.86
C VAL A 162 -6.62 20.50 -8.78
N PHE A 163 -7.27 20.59 -7.62
CA PHE A 163 -6.74 21.34 -6.48
C PHE A 163 -5.91 20.45 -5.58
N HIS A 164 -4.76 20.98 -5.14
CA HIS A 164 -3.86 20.25 -4.26
C HIS A 164 -3.94 20.82 -2.83
N ALA A 165 -3.74 19.96 -1.84
CA ALA A 165 -3.82 20.23 -0.41
C ALA A 165 -2.63 19.59 0.32
N VAL A 166 -2.04 20.29 1.29
CA VAL A 166 -1.09 19.68 2.24
C VAL A 166 -1.68 19.78 3.65
N PRO A 167 -2.03 18.65 4.29
CA PRO A 167 -2.45 18.67 5.69
C PRO A 167 -1.28 19.06 6.58
N TYR A 168 -1.53 19.94 7.54
CA TYR A 168 -0.52 20.32 8.53
C TYR A 168 -0.26 19.18 9.50
N LYS A 169 1.02 18.90 9.75
CA LYS A 169 1.51 18.04 10.82
C LYS A 169 2.49 18.86 11.64
N LYS A 170 2.38 18.73 12.97
CA LYS A 170 3.10 19.58 13.91
C LYS A 170 4.62 19.42 13.77
N GLY A 171 5.32 20.53 13.65
CA GLY A 171 6.78 20.60 13.57
C GLY A 171 7.30 20.70 12.14
N PRO A 172 8.58 21.07 11.96
CA PRO A 172 9.18 21.15 10.65
C PRO A 172 9.27 19.73 10.05
N PRO A 173 9.03 19.57 8.74
CA PRO A 173 9.25 18.29 8.09
C PRO A 173 10.73 17.89 8.24
N GLN A 174 10.98 16.71 8.80
CA GLN A 174 12.36 16.25 9.08
C GLN A 174 13.15 15.98 7.80
N VAL A 175 12.51 15.37 6.80
CA VAL A 175 13.12 15.04 5.50
C VAL A 175 12.14 15.26 4.36
N PHE A 176 10.88 14.87 4.56
CA PHE A 176 9.82 14.97 3.57
C PHE A 176 8.51 15.43 4.23
N LEU A 177 7.64 16.05 3.44
CA LEU A 177 6.22 16.10 3.78
C LEU A 177 5.65 14.68 3.88
N GLU A 178 4.73 14.44 4.81
CA GLU A 178 4.16 13.11 4.96
C GLU A 178 3.19 12.76 3.83
N GLY A 179 2.43 13.74 3.35
CA GLY A 179 1.45 13.52 2.30
C GLY A 179 0.94 14.80 1.67
N ILE A 180 0.60 14.73 0.38
CA ILE A 180 -0.15 15.76 -0.36
C ILE A 180 -1.42 15.10 -0.89
N THR A 181 -2.54 15.81 -0.91
CA THR A 181 -3.79 15.36 -1.52
C THR A 181 -4.07 16.18 -2.78
N ALA A 182 -4.33 15.54 -3.91
CA ALA A 182 -4.94 16.15 -5.09
C ALA A 182 -6.43 15.78 -5.16
N ASN A 183 -7.30 16.77 -5.09
CA ASN A 183 -8.74 16.63 -5.24
C ASN A 183 -9.07 16.70 -6.74
N TRP A 184 -9.23 15.55 -7.37
CA TRP A 184 -9.57 15.46 -8.79
C TRP A 184 -11.04 15.80 -9.03
N ARG A 185 -11.91 15.36 -8.11
CA ARG A 185 -13.31 15.78 -8.05
C ARG A 185 -13.82 15.72 -6.62
N SER A 186 -14.15 16.88 -6.06
CA SER A 186 -14.63 16.96 -4.67
C SER A 186 -16.08 16.47 -4.56
N PRO A 187 -16.45 15.71 -3.51
CA PRO A 187 -15.61 15.03 -2.54
C PRO A 187 -15.22 13.58 -2.97
N GLY A 188 -15.71 13.12 -4.12
CA GLY A 188 -15.74 11.69 -4.50
C GLY A 188 -14.42 11.08 -4.94
N ILE A 189 -13.54 11.85 -5.58
CA ILE A 189 -12.30 11.36 -6.19
C ILE A 189 -11.13 12.19 -5.71
N ARG A 190 -10.26 11.56 -4.90
CA ARG A 190 -9.06 12.18 -4.34
C ARG A 190 -7.86 11.26 -4.48
N MET A 191 -6.73 11.86 -4.82
CA MET A 191 -5.44 11.20 -4.89
C MET A 191 -4.56 11.67 -3.74
N THR A 192 -3.83 10.79 -3.08
CA THR A 192 -2.86 11.13 -2.03
C THR A 192 -1.47 10.66 -2.44
N PHE A 193 -0.49 11.55 -2.37
CA PHE A 193 0.93 11.31 -2.59
C PHE A 193 1.60 11.18 -1.23
N GLU A 194 1.80 9.95 -0.74
CA GLU A 194 2.52 9.74 0.52
C GLU A 194 4.03 9.88 0.31
N GLY A 195 4.68 10.57 1.25
CA GLY A 195 6.12 10.75 1.24
C GLY A 195 6.91 9.43 1.33
N PRO A 196 8.19 9.44 0.93
CA PRO A 196 9.02 8.25 0.90
C PRO A 196 9.22 7.67 2.30
N LYS A 197 9.05 6.36 2.45
CA LYS A 197 9.27 5.60 3.69
C LYS A 197 10.18 4.40 3.41
N THR A 198 11.07 4.08 4.35
CA THR A 198 11.92 2.88 4.30
C THR A 198 11.55 1.99 5.51
N PRO A 199 11.36 0.67 5.34
CA PRO A 199 10.90 -0.21 6.42
C PRO A 199 11.75 -0.16 7.70
N ASP A 200 13.06 0.09 7.63
CA ASP A 200 13.93 0.20 8.80
C ASP A 200 14.10 1.65 9.29
N GLY A 201 12.98 2.31 9.57
CA GLY A 201 12.86 3.75 9.78
C GLY A 201 13.61 4.41 10.96
N HIS A 202 14.63 3.81 11.59
CA HIS A 202 15.24 4.41 12.80
C HIS A 202 16.76 4.40 12.96
N ARG A 203 17.54 3.72 12.12
CA ARG A 203 19.00 3.82 12.20
C ARG A 203 19.56 3.55 10.84
N THR A 204 20.12 4.55 10.19
CA THR A 204 21.26 4.36 9.29
C THR A 204 21.75 5.72 8.82
N ASP A 205 22.95 6.08 9.28
CA ASP A 205 23.73 7.14 8.65
C ASP A 205 23.86 6.78 7.16
N PRO A 206 23.53 7.67 6.21
CA PRO A 206 23.72 7.41 4.78
C PRO A 206 25.16 7.02 4.41
N LYS A 207 26.15 7.23 5.30
CA LYS A 207 27.54 6.78 5.15
C LYS A 207 27.80 5.32 5.56
N ASP A 208 26.86 4.67 6.25
CA ASP A 208 27.06 3.29 6.70
C ASP A 208 26.85 2.32 5.52
N GLN A 209 27.91 1.63 5.11
CA GLN A 209 27.89 0.65 4.01
C GLN A 209 26.93 -0.51 4.29
N SER A 210 26.62 -0.81 5.56
CA SER A 210 25.61 -1.81 5.92
C SER A 210 24.21 -1.42 5.41
N THR A 211 23.92 -0.12 5.33
CA THR A 211 22.66 0.43 4.80
C THR A 211 22.45 0.10 3.33
N LEU A 212 23.52 0.14 2.53
CA LEU A 212 23.42 -0.11 1.09
C LEU A 212 23.07 -1.56 0.80
N ALA A 213 23.67 -2.50 1.55
CA ALA A 213 23.36 -3.92 1.44
C ALA A 213 21.89 -4.21 1.81
N VAL A 214 21.37 -3.56 2.87
CA VAL A 214 19.96 -3.65 3.26
C VAL A 214 19.04 -3.09 2.18
N ARG A 215 19.37 -1.93 1.59
CA ARG A 215 18.61 -1.30 0.50
C ARG A 215 18.55 -2.16 -0.77
N VAL A 216 19.67 -2.76 -1.15
CA VAL A 216 19.72 -3.70 -2.28
C VAL A 216 18.88 -4.94 -1.99
N ARG A 217 18.93 -5.45 -0.75
CA ARG A 217 18.08 -6.57 -0.31
C ARG A 217 16.60 -6.20 -0.37
N LEU A 218 16.22 -5.04 0.16
CA LEU A 218 14.84 -4.52 0.12
C LEU A 218 14.31 -4.46 -1.32
N ARG A 219 15.06 -3.84 -2.24
CA ARG A 219 14.68 -3.78 -3.66
C ARG A 219 14.52 -5.16 -4.28
N ARG A 220 15.44 -6.09 -3.99
CA ARG A 220 15.36 -7.47 -4.49
C ARG A 220 14.13 -8.19 -3.93
N CYS A 221 13.89 -8.06 -2.63
CA CYS A 221 12.76 -8.68 -1.95
C CYS A 221 11.44 -8.12 -2.47
N LEU A 222 11.37 -6.84 -2.83
CA LEU A 222 10.14 -6.20 -3.29
C LEU A 222 10.06 -6.06 -4.82
N GLY A 223 10.92 -6.79 -5.54
CA GLY A 223 10.84 -6.92 -6.99
C GLY A 223 9.79 -7.96 -7.42
N PRO A 224 9.31 -7.88 -8.66
CA PRO A 224 8.35 -8.85 -9.20
C PRO A 224 8.95 -10.25 -9.40
N THR A 225 10.26 -10.34 -9.68
CA THR A 225 10.93 -11.60 -10.03
C THR A 225 11.51 -12.29 -8.80
N TRP A 226 11.00 -13.49 -8.50
CA TRP A 226 11.63 -14.42 -7.57
C TRP A 226 12.88 -15.00 -8.24
N THR A 227 14.03 -14.37 -8.02
CA THR A 227 15.29 -14.81 -8.62
C THR A 227 15.87 -16.07 -7.96
N SER A 228 15.30 -16.56 -6.86
CA SER A 228 15.61 -17.86 -6.27
C SER A 228 14.34 -18.56 -5.77
N PRO A 229 14.03 -19.78 -6.26
CA PRO A 229 12.95 -20.62 -5.75
C PRO A 229 13.24 -21.21 -4.35
N LEU A 230 14.50 -21.17 -3.90
CA LEU A 230 14.89 -21.50 -2.53
C LEU A 230 14.73 -20.25 -1.64
N LEU A 231 13.47 -19.97 -1.29
CA LEU A 231 13.01 -19.35 -0.04
C LEU A 231 14.05 -18.48 0.71
N ASP A 232 14.27 -17.23 0.27
CA ASP A 232 14.77 -16.21 1.20
C ASP A 232 13.60 -15.80 2.10
N TRP A 233 13.39 -16.56 3.18
CA TRP A 233 12.39 -16.29 4.21
C TRP A 233 12.44 -14.83 4.71
N GLY A 234 13.62 -14.20 4.68
CA GLY A 234 13.76 -12.79 5.04
C GLY A 234 13.04 -11.85 4.07
N CYS A 235 12.93 -12.19 2.79
CA CYS A 235 12.14 -11.42 1.85
C CYS A 235 10.63 -11.55 2.08
N MET A 236 10.15 -12.69 2.60
CA MET A 236 8.74 -12.83 2.97
C MET A 236 8.39 -11.93 4.15
N GLY A 237 9.22 -11.91 5.19
CA GLY A 237 9.02 -11.00 6.34
C GLY A 237 9.02 -9.53 5.93
N LEU A 238 9.96 -9.11 5.08
CA LEU A 238 10.02 -7.73 4.58
C LEU A 238 8.80 -7.36 3.71
N ARG A 239 8.34 -8.28 2.85
CA ARG A 239 7.08 -8.09 2.10
C ARG A 239 5.91 -7.94 3.05
N ASP A 240 5.83 -8.79 4.06
CA ASP A 240 4.76 -8.79 5.06
C ASP A 240 4.68 -7.46 5.79
N GLU A 241 5.81 -6.97 6.29
CA GLU A 241 5.89 -5.69 6.96
C GLU A 241 5.44 -4.52 6.06
N VAL A 242 5.94 -4.48 4.83
CA VAL A 242 5.62 -3.40 3.88
C VAL A 242 4.14 -3.42 3.50
N LEU A 243 3.60 -4.59 3.15
CA LEU A 243 2.22 -4.76 2.70
C LEU A 243 1.23 -4.59 3.85
N SER A 244 1.52 -5.13 5.04
CA SER A 244 0.63 -5.11 6.20
C SER A 244 0.20 -3.70 6.58
N ARG A 245 1.11 -2.72 6.53
CA ARG A 245 0.75 -1.31 6.75
C ARG A 245 -0.32 -0.82 5.77
N HIS A 246 -0.15 -1.12 4.48
CA HIS A 246 -1.13 -0.68 3.47
C HIS A 246 -2.44 -1.45 3.59
N LEU A 247 -2.39 -2.74 3.92
CA LEU A 247 -3.57 -3.58 4.13
C LEU A 247 -4.40 -3.11 5.32
N GLN A 248 -3.78 -2.87 6.49
CA GLN A 248 -4.47 -2.36 7.69
C GLN A 248 -5.21 -1.04 7.42
N GLU A 249 -4.60 -0.14 6.65
CA GLU A 249 -5.24 1.11 6.28
C GLU A 249 -6.38 0.93 5.27
N MET A 250 -6.29 -0.06 4.38
CA MET A 250 -7.35 -0.39 3.41
C MET A 250 -8.49 -1.20 4.04
N GLU A 251 -8.23 -1.97 5.10
CA GLU A 251 -9.24 -2.73 5.85
C GLU A 251 -10.28 -1.81 6.50
N LYS A 252 -9.95 -0.54 6.75
CA LYS A 252 -10.89 0.51 7.20
C LYS A 252 -12.05 0.74 6.21
N LEU A 253 -11.91 0.32 4.94
CA LEU A 253 -12.97 0.38 3.94
C LEU A 253 -13.97 -0.78 4.01
N GLN A 254 -13.68 -1.81 4.82
CA GLN A 254 -14.41 -3.08 4.86
C GLN A 254 -14.57 -3.71 3.46
N PRO A 255 -13.46 -3.97 2.77
CA PRO A 255 -13.49 -4.43 1.38
C PRO A 255 -14.03 -5.85 1.22
N GLU A 256 -14.86 -6.02 0.21
CA GLU A 256 -15.40 -7.30 -0.25
C GLU A 256 -14.45 -7.98 -1.24
N LEU A 257 -13.71 -7.18 -2.02
CA LEU A 257 -12.75 -7.65 -3.02
C LEU A 257 -11.38 -7.00 -2.82
N TRP A 258 -10.33 -7.81 -3.02
CA TRP A 258 -8.93 -7.40 -2.98
C TRP A 258 -8.21 -7.80 -4.26
N THR A 259 -7.32 -6.93 -4.72
CA THR A 259 -6.40 -7.20 -5.83
C THR A 259 -4.99 -6.80 -5.43
N LEU A 260 -4.02 -7.69 -5.63
CA LEU A 260 -2.59 -7.42 -5.51
C LEU A 260 -1.90 -7.80 -6.81
N ARG A 261 -1.12 -6.88 -7.38
CA ARG A 261 -0.28 -7.11 -8.56
C ARG A 261 1.11 -6.52 -8.34
N TRP A 262 2.15 -7.16 -8.84
CA TRP A 262 3.44 -6.46 -9.00
C TRP A 262 3.42 -5.74 -10.34
N PHE A 263 4.01 -4.56 -10.43
CA PHE A 263 4.07 -3.85 -11.69
C PHE A 263 5.48 -3.38 -12.04
N VAL A 264 5.71 -3.26 -13.34
CA VAL A 264 6.89 -2.63 -13.94
C VAL A 264 6.40 -1.77 -15.10
N VAL A 265 6.98 -0.58 -15.23
CA VAL A 265 6.81 0.31 -16.39
C VAL A 265 8.01 0.13 -17.30
N GLU A 266 7.86 -0.63 -18.39
CA GLU A 266 8.92 -0.87 -19.36
C GLU A 266 9.03 0.33 -20.31
N ASN A 267 9.70 1.39 -19.86
CA ASN A 267 9.98 2.57 -20.69
C ASN A 267 11.40 2.47 -21.29
N PRO A 268 11.54 2.21 -22.61
CA PRO A 268 12.84 2.03 -23.25
C PRO A 268 13.68 3.31 -23.25
N SER A 269 13.06 4.49 -23.07
CA SER A 269 13.74 5.78 -23.01
C SER A 269 14.36 6.07 -21.63
N LEU A 270 14.09 5.22 -20.62
CA LEU A 270 14.62 5.37 -19.27
C LEU A 270 15.60 4.24 -18.93
N PRO A 271 16.70 4.54 -18.22
CA PRO A 271 17.55 3.50 -17.63
C PRO A 271 16.73 2.57 -16.73
N ALA A 272 17.06 1.28 -16.70
CA ALA A 272 16.36 0.29 -15.87
C ALA A 272 16.33 0.65 -14.36
N ALA A 273 17.32 1.42 -13.88
CA ALA A 273 17.35 1.90 -12.51
C ALA A 273 16.29 2.98 -12.21
N GLU A 274 15.80 3.69 -13.23
CA GLU A 274 14.85 4.79 -13.11
C GLU A 274 13.43 4.43 -13.55
N GLN A 275 13.23 3.22 -14.07
CA GLN A 275 11.92 2.70 -14.43
C GLN A 275 11.08 2.48 -13.17
N ALA A 276 9.83 2.94 -13.20
CA ALA A 276 8.91 2.74 -12.11
C ALA A 276 8.56 1.26 -11.96
N GLN A 277 8.69 0.75 -10.75
CA GLN A 277 8.33 -0.62 -10.40
C GLN A 277 7.84 -0.66 -8.94
N GLY A 278 7.09 -1.70 -8.60
CA GLY A 278 6.63 -1.92 -7.25
C GLY A 278 5.38 -2.79 -7.21
N PHE A 279 4.45 -2.49 -6.32
CA PHE A 279 3.21 -3.24 -6.20
C PHE A 279 1.98 -2.34 -6.19
N TYR A 280 0.90 -2.91 -6.70
CA TYR A 280 -0.43 -2.33 -6.78
C TYR A 280 -1.35 -3.09 -5.84
N LEU A 281 -2.02 -2.37 -4.95
CA LEU A 281 -3.08 -2.89 -4.09
C LEU A 281 -4.40 -2.20 -4.42
N ARG A 282 -5.47 -2.96 -4.57
CA ARG A 282 -6.82 -2.43 -4.65
C ARG A 282 -7.73 -3.14 -3.68
N ALA A 283 -8.56 -2.36 -3.01
CA ALA A 283 -9.58 -2.83 -2.09
C ALA A 283 -10.88 -2.10 -2.44
N GLU A 284 -11.98 -2.84 -2.55
CA GLU A 284 -13.27 -2.26 -2.90
C GLU A 284 -14.43 -2.90 -2.14
N ASN A 285 -15.46 -2.11 -1.88
CA ASN A 285 -16.74 -2.55 -1.34
C ASN A 285 -17.85 -2.24 -2.37
N SER A 286 -19.12 -2.30 -1.96
CA SER A 286 -20.26 -2.01 -2.84
C SER A 286 -20.29 -0.60 -3.45
N THR A 287 -19.69 0.42 -2.82
CA THR A 287 -19.84 1.83 -3.23
C THR A 287 -18.53 2.54 -3.58
N ARG A 288 -17.41 2.12 -2.98
CA ARG A 288 -16.13 2.82 -3.03
C ARG A 288 -14.99 1.84 -3.27
N PHE A 289 -13.90 2.37 -3.78
CA PHE A 289 -12.64 1.66 -3.88
C PHE A 289 -11.48 2.54 -3.42
N GLN A 290 -10.38 1.87 -3.08
CA GLN A 290 -9.09 2.49 -2.90
C GLN A 290 -8.04 1.70 -3.67
N SER A 291 -7.25 2.41 -4.46
CA SER A 291 -6.13 1.86 -5.23
C SER A 291 -4.83 2.50 -4.74
N ARG A 292 -3.79 1.69 -4.55
CA ARG A 292 -2.48 2.13 -4.08
C ARG A 292 -1.41 1.59 -5.01
N PHE A 293 -0.70 2.49 -5.68
CA PHE A 293 0.57 2.16 -6.33
C PHE A 293 1.70 2.50 -5.37
N VAL A 294 2.41 1.49 -4.89
CA VAL A 294 3.61 1.68 -4.08
C VAL A 294 4.81 1.49 -4.99
N VAL A 295 5.42 2.61 -5.35
CA VAL A 295 6.62 2.67 -6.18
C VAL A 295 7.86 2.50 -5.31
N ILE A 296 8.80 1.70 -5.81
CA ILE A 296 10.02 1.32 -5.10
C ILE A 296 11.21 1.83 -5.87
N THR A 297 11.97 2.75 -5.27
CA THR A 297 13.16 3.33 -5.88
C THR A 297 14.28 2.29 -6.01
N ALA A 298 15.32 2.64 -6.75
CA ALA A 298 16.51 1.81 -6.86
C ALA A 298 17.21 1.57 -5.51
N ASN A 299 17.00 2.46 -4.53
CA ASN A 299 17.49 2.35 -3.16
C ASN A 299 16.52 1.66 -2.20
N GLY A 300 15.41 1.07 -2.68
CA GLY A 300 14.44 0.39 -1.81
C GLY A 300 13.60 1.34 -0.95
N THR A 301 13.51 2.62 -1.33
CA THR A 301 12.59 3.58 -0.70
C THR A 301 11.19 3.43 -1.31
N HIS A 302 10.14 3.48 -0.49
CA HIS A 302 8.76 3.29 -0.94
C HIS A 302 8.01 4.61 -0.96
N GLN A 303 7.37 4.91 -2.06
CA GLN A 303 6.48 6.05 -2.22
C GLN A 303 5.11 5.54 -2.64
N ALA A 304 4.03 5.99 -2.00
CA ALA A 304 2.68 5.52 -2.31
C ALA A 304 1.84 6.59 -2.99
N PHE A 305 1.15 6.19 -4.05
CA PHE A 305 0.16 6.96 -4.79
C PHE A 305 -1.20 6.31 -4.58
N ILE A 306 -2.08 7.01 -3.86
CA ILE A 306 -3.30 6.43 -3.31
C ILE A 306 -4.51 7.13 -3.91
N LEU A 307 -5.27 6.45 -4.76
CA LEU A 307 -6.55 6.94 -5.25
C LEU A 307 -7.66 6.42 -4.36
N HIS A 308 -8.53 7.32 -3.92
CA HIS A 308 -9.84 7.01 -3.38
C HIS A 308 -10.88 7.40 -4.42
N GLY A 309 -11.77 6.48 -4.77
CA GLY A 309 -12.81 6.71 -5.76
C GLY A 309 -14.12 5.98 -5.45
N THR A 310 -15.13 6.28 -6.26
CA THR A 310 -16.47 5.65 -6.27
C THR A 310 -16.55 4.61 -7.39
N LYS A 311 -17.42 3.60 -7.28
CA LYS A 311 -17.56 2.56 -8.32
C LYS A 311 -18.35 2.99 -9.56
N ASP A 312 -18.44 4.29 -9.82
CA ASP A 312 -19.10 4.86 -11.00
C ASP A 312 -18.12 5.02 -12.18
N ALA A 313 -18.63 5.57 -13.28
CA ALA A 313 -17.84 5.80 -14.50
C ALA A 313 -16.68 6.80 -14.28
N GLU A 314 -16.85 7.78 -13.41
CA GLU A 314 -15.83 8.80 -13.13
C GLU A 314 -14.70 8.21 -12.28
N GLY A 315 -15.03 7.37 -11.29
CA GLY A 315 -14.03 6.62 -10.54
C GLY A 315 -13.26 5.62 -11.42
N ALA A 316 -13.93 4.98 -12.38
CA ALA A 316 -13.25 4.15 -13.38
C ALA A 316 -12.30 4.96 -14.28
N GLN A 317 -12.73 6.14 -14.73
CA GLN A 317 -11.87 7.07 -15.48
C GLN A 317 -10.68 7.51 -14.63
N ALA A 318 -10.88 7.82 -13.34
CA ALA A 318 -9.81 8.22 -12.44
C ALA A 318 -8.76 7.10 -12.24
N GLU A 319 -9.20 5.85 -12.11
CA GLU A 319 -8.28 4.70 -12.02
C GLU A 319 -7.43 4.60 -13.29
N GLN A 320 -8.04 4.75 -14.48
CA GLN A 320 -7.32 4.73 -15.75
C GLN A 320 -6.34 5.90 -15.86
N THR A 321 -6.74 7.11 -15.45
CA THR A 321 -5.88 8.29 -15.41
C THR A 321 -4.70 8.08 -14.47
N LEU A 322 -4.91 7.49 -13.29
CA LEU A 322 -3.82 7.16 -12.37
C LEU A 322 -2.87 6.14 -13.00
N GLN A 323 -3.39 5.06 -13.61
CA GLN A 323 -2.54 4.07 -14.27
C GLN A 323 -1.66 4.71 -15.37
N ARG A 324 -2.23 5.63 -16.18
CA ARG A 324 -1.46 6.40 -17.17
C ARG A 324 -0.40 7.29 -16.49
N ALA A 325 -0.76 7.98 -15.41
CA ALA A 325 0.20 8.77 -14.63
C ALA A 325 1.37 7.91 -14.12
N ILE A 326 1.09 6.71 -13.57
CA ILE A 326 2.10 5.73 -13.16
C ILE A 326 2.99 5.31 -14.34
N GLY A 327 2.40 5.06 -15.51
CA GLY A 327 3.12 4.75 -16.74
C GLY A 327 4.05 5.87 -17.25
N SER A 328 3.89 7.10 -16.76
CA SER A 328 4.76 8.24 -17.09
C SER A 328 5.88 8.50 -16.08
N LEU A 329 5.91 7.76 -14.96
CA LEU A 329 6.84 8.03 -13.89
C LEU A 329 8.29 7.68 -14.28
N ARG A 330 9.18 8.63 -14.02
CA ARG A 330 10.61 8.44 -13.83
C ARG A 330 10.91 8.48 -12.34
N VAL A 331 11.58 7.46 -11.82
CA VAL A 331 11.86 7.32 -10.39
C VAL A 331 13.35 7.49 -10.16
N SER A 332 13.74 8.53 -9.45
CA SER A 332 15.14 8.81 -9.12
C SER A 332 15.50 8.36 -7.71
N ASN A 333 16.80 8.31 -7.43
CA ASN A 333 17.34 8.21 -6.07
C ASN A 333 17.75 9.58 -5.51
N ASP A 334 17.68 10.63 -6.32
CA ASP A 334 18.09 12.00 -5.98
C ASP A 334 16.90 12.96 -6.22
N LEU A 335 16.81 13.98 -5.37
CA LEU A 335 15.83 15.06 -5.47
C LEU A 335 16.30 16.19 -6.39
N ASN A 336 17.61 16.30 -6.69
CA ASN A 336 18.16 17.40 -7.47
C ASN A 336 17.53 17.56 -8.87
N PRO A 337 17.28 16.48 -9.66
CA PRO A 337 16.61 16.62 -10.95
C PRO A 337 15.19 17.19 -10.81
N GLY A 338 14.44 16.72 -9.81
CA GLY A 338 13.10 17.24 -9.50
C GLY A 338 13.15 18.71 -9.07
N ARG A 339 14.10 19.07 -8.20
CA ARG A 339 14.34 20.45 -7.74
C ARG A 339 14.67 21.38 -8.90
N ALA A 340 15.62 21.00 -9.76
CA ALA A 340 16.00 21.80 -10.91
C ALA A 340 14.85 21.97 -11.92
N TRP A 341 14.04 20.92 -12.12
CA TRP A 341 12.85 20.99 -12.96
C TRP A 341 11.84 22.00 -12.42
N ILE A 342 11.48 21.88 -11.14
CA ILE A 342 10.42 22.72 -10.57
C ILE A 342 10.85 24.18 -10.44
N ASP A 343 12.12 24.45 -10.14
CA ASP A 343 12.66 25.81 -10.07
C ASP A 343 12.58 26.51 -11.42
N ARG A 344 12.87 25.79 -12.51
CA ARG A 344 12.71 26.31 -13.87
C ARG A 344 11.26 26.64 -14.20
N GLN A 345 10.31 25.79 -13.80
CA GLN A 345 8.89 26.04 -14.03
C GLN A 345 8.40 27.26 -13.24
N LEU A 346 8.79 27.39 -11.97
CA LEU A 346 8.43 28.51 -11.11
C LEU A 346 9.03 29.84 -11.58
N GLN A 347 10.25 29.84 -12.12
CA GLN A 347 10.88 31.04 -12.70
C GLN A 347 10.11 31.63 -13.89
N GLY A 348 9.36 30.80 -14.63
CA GLY A 348 8.55 31.25 -15.77
C GLY A 348 7.21 31.88 -15.37
N ILE A 349 6.83 31.86 -14.10
CA ILE A 349 5.52 32.32 -13.63
C ILE A 349 5.56 33.82 -13.32
N ASP A 350 4.71 34.57 -14.01
CA ASP A 350 4.45 35.98 -13.75
C ASP A 350 3.03 36.15 -13.19
N LEU A 351 2.93 36.24 -11.86
CA LEU A 351 1.66 36.45 -11.16
C LEU A 351 0.98 37.75 -11.58
N GLY A 352 1.74 38.79 -11.92
CA GLY A 352 1.19 40.08 -12.34
C GLY A 352 0.40 39.95 -13.63
N LYS A 353 0.93 39.21 -14.61
CA LYS A 353 0.22 38.92 -15.88
C LYS A 353 -1.03 38.07 -15.67
N ILE A 354 -0.99 37.10 -14.77
CA ILE A 354 -2.13 36.22 -14.49
C ILE A 354 -3.26 37.01 -13.81
N LEU A 355 -2.93 37.91 -12.89
CA LEU A 355 -3.89 38.72 -12.14
C LEU A 355 -4.34 39.99 -12.86
N ALA A 356 -3.67 40.39 -13.95
CA ALA A 356 -4.07 41.53 -14.77
C ALA A 356 -5.40 41.28 -15.53
N GLY A 357 -5.79 40.01 -15.68
CA GLY A 357 -7.10 39.65 -16.22
C GLY A 357 -8.23 39.79 -15.18
N ASN A 358 -9.46 39.95 -15.65
CA ASN A 358 -10.64 39.85 -14.79
C ASN A 358 -10.73 38.46 -14.13
N ALA A 359 -11.33 38.41 -12.93
CA ALA A 359 -11.65 37.17 -12.23
C ALA A 359 -12.39 36.21 -13.18
N SER A 360 -11.68 35.17 -13.62
CA SER A 360 -12.13 34.24 -14.66
C SER A 360 -11.70 32.83 -14.30
N GLU A 361 -12.40 31.83 -14.85
CA GLU A 361 -12.02 30.42 -14.66
C GLU A 361 -10.58 30.13 -15.11
N ALA A 362 -10.11 30.81 -16.15
CA ALA A 362 -8.72 30.71 -16.60
C ALA A 362 -7.73 31.14 -15.51
N THR A 363 -8.05 32.23 -14.78
CA THR A 363 -7.23 32.71 -13.66
C THR A 363 -7.16 31.66 -12.54
N ILE A 364 -8.28 30.99 -12.24
CA ILE A 364 -8.34 29.94 -11.22
C ILE A 364 -7.56 28.70 -11.64
N ARG A 365 -7.69 28.26 -12.89
CA ARG A 365 -6.89 27.15 -13.44
C ARG A 365 -5.40 27.44 -13.29
N ASN A 366 -4.97 28.64 -13.68
CA ASN A 366 -3.58 29.08 -13.53
C ASN A 366 -3.14 29.11 -12.05
N LEU A 367 -3.98 29.57 -11.12
CA LEU A 367 -3.65 29.54 -9.69
C LEU A 367 -3.57 28.11 -9.14
N ALA A 368 -4.44 27.20 -9.56
CA ALA A 368 -4.40 25.79 -9.17
C ALA A 368 -3.10 25.12 -9.65
N GLU A 369 -2.65 25.45 -10.86
CA GLU A 369 -1.36 24.99 -11.40
C GLU A 369 -0.18 25.52 -10.59
N ILE A 370 -0.17 26.82 -10.27
CA ILE A 370 0.89 27.43 -9.46
C ILE A 370 0.95 26.76 -8.07
N GLN A 371 -0.20 26.50 -7.45
CA GLN A 371 -0.26 25.78 -6.19
C GLN A 371 0.27 24.35 -6.32
N ALA A 372 -0.07 23.63 -7.40
CA ALA A 372 0.46 22.30 -7.67
C ALA A 372 2.00 22.33 -7.82
N LEU A 373 2.54 23.33 -8.51
CA LEU A 373 3.98 23.55 -8.66
C LEU A 373 4.66 23.86 -7.31
N LEU A 374 4.08 24.75 -6.49
CA LEU A 374 4.61 25.08 -5.17
C LEU A 374 4.57 23.89 -4.19
N LEU A 375 3.50 23.09 -4.23
CA LEU A 375 3.41 21.87 -3.41
C LEU A 375 4.38 20.79 -3.88
N SER A 376 4.53 20.66 -5.20
CA SER A 376 5.56 19.81 -5.80
C SER A 376 6.97 20.24 -5.37
N LYS A 377 7.28 21.54 -5.37
CA LYS A 377 8.53 22.12 -4.84
C LYS A 377 8.74 21.72 -3.37
N LEU A 378 7.71 21.82 -2.54
CA LEU A 378 7.79 21.43 -1.12
C LEU A 378 8.04 19.92 -0.92
N THR A 379 7.76 19.05 -1.89
CA THR A 379 8.13 17.62 -1.77
C THR A 379 9.61 17.32 -1.95
N VAL A 380 10.32 18.19 -2.68
CA VAL A 380 11.77 18.06 -2.95
C VAL A 380 12.61 19.05 -2.14
N ASP A 381 11.95 20.01 -1.48
CA ASP A 381 12.54 21.05 -0.65
C ASP A 381 11.57 21.51 0.46
N PRO A 382 11.27 20.64 1.45
CA PRO A 382 10.29 20.97 2.50
C PRO A 382 10.81 21.98 3.52
N GLY A 383 12.10 22.35 3.47
CA GLY A 383 12.69 23.39 4.32
C GLY A 383 12.56 24.81 3.74
N SER A 384 11.89 24.98 2.60
CA SER A 384 11.80 26.27 1.91
C SER A 384 10.69 27.16 2.49
N PHE A 385 11.07 28.12 3.35
CA PHE A 385 10.13 29.16 3.82
C PHE A 385 9.48 29.91 2.65
N ASP A 386 10.25 30.27 1.62
CA ASP A 386 9.74 30.99 0.44
C ASP A 386 8.60 30.24 -0.25
N SER A 387 8.72 28.91 -0.37
CA SER A 387 7.69 28.07 -0.97
C SER A 387 6.40 28.10 -0.15
N TYR A 388 6.49 28.01 1.19
CA TYR A 388 5.32 28.16 2.06
C TYR A 388 4.72 29.57 2.02
N TYR A 389 5.55 30.61 1.99
CA TYR A 389 5.11 32.00 1.90
C TYR A 389 4.31 32.24 0.61
N HIS A 390 4.83 31.81 -0.54
CA HIS A 390 4.13 31.92 -1.83
C HIS A 390 2.89 31.03 -1.90
N LEU A 391 2.92 29.84 -1.29
CA LEU A 391 1.76 28.96 -1.21
C LEU A 391 0.61 29.61 -0.41
N GLY A 392 0.92 30.23 0.74
CA GLY A 392 -0.09 30.95 1.52
C GLY A 392 -0.69 32.14 0.78
N GLY A 393 0.13 32.93 0.08
CA GLY A 393 -0.33 34.07 -0.72
C GLY A 393 -1.21 33.63 -1.91
N THR A 394 -0.78 32.64 -2.68
CA THR A 394 -1.55 32.12 -3.82
C THR A 394 -2.83 31.41 -3.38
N ALA A 395 -2.84 30.74 -2.22
CA ALA A 395 -4.03 30.17 -1.61
C ALA A 395 -5.04 31.24 -1.19
N LEU A 396 -4.60 32.36 -0.60
CA LEU A 396 -5.49 33.48 -0.28
C LEU A 396 -6.10 34.11 -1.55
N LEU A 397 -5.30 34.27 -2.62
CA LEU A 397 -5.82 34.77 -3.90
C LEU A 397 -6.91 33.85 -4.46
N LEU A 398 -6.67 32.53 -4.46
CA LEU A 398 -7.67 31.56 -4.88
C LEU A 398 -8.94 31.65 -4.02
N LEU A 399 -8.80 31.78 -2.70
CA LEU A 399 -9.94 31.91 -1.77
C LEU A 399 -10.77 33.18 -2.06
N LYS A 400 -10.11 34.32 -2.34
CA LYS A 400 -10.79 35.57 -2.69
C LYS A 400 -11.58 35.46 -4.00
N LEU A 401 -10.97 34.84 -5.02
CA LEU A 401 -11.62 34.62 -6.31
C LEU A 401 -12.79 33.63 -6.18
N ALA A 402 -12.62 32.55 -5.42
CA ALA A 402 -13.66 31.59 -5.14
C ALA A 402 -14.87 32.24 -4.45
N ALA A 403 -14.64 33.10 -3.46
CA ALA A 403 -15.69 33.87 -2.81
C ALA A 403 -16.40 34.83 -3.77
N ALA A 404 -15.65 35.57 -4.59
CA ALA A 404 -16.21 36.49 -5.58
C ALA A 404 -17.07 35.75 -6.63
N MET A 405 -16.67 34.55 -7.03
CA MET A 405 -17.37 33.72 -8.02
C MET A 405 -18.43 32.79 -7.40
N LYS A 406 -18.61 32.83 -6.06
CA LYS A 406 -19.55 31.97 -5.31
C LYS A 406 -19.31 30.46 -5.51
N GLN A 407 -18.05 30.05 -5.57
CA GLN A 407 -17.64 28.66 -5.81
C GLN A 407 -17.12 28.04 -4.50
N SER A 408 -18.02 27.42 -3.73
CA SER A 408 -17.73 26.89 -2.39
C SER A 408 -16.62 25.84 -2.37
N ASP A 409 -16.56 25.00 -3.40
CA ASP A 409 -15.66 23.83 -3.44
C ASP A 409 -14.19 24.24 -3.47
N TRP A 410 -13.88 25.36 -4.10
CA TRP A 410 -12.52 25.90 -4.19
C TRP A 410 -12.10 26.50 -2.85
N SER A 411 -13.02 27.19 -2.17
CA SER A 411 -12.79 27.75 -0.83
C SER A 411 -12.48 26.67 0.21
N ILE A 412 -13.14 25.50 0.09
CA ILE A 412 -12.90 24.34 0.98
C ILE A 412 -11.45 23.86 0.90
N THR A 413 -10.80 23.95 -0.26
CA THR A 413 -9.40 23.55 -0.42
C THR A 413 -8.44 24.69 -0.07
N ALA A 414 -8.75 25.92 -0.49
CA ALA A 414 -7.86 27.07 -0.35
C ALA A 414 -7.66 27.52 1.12
N LYS A 415 -8.73 27.53 1.93
CA LYS A 415 -8.64 28.03 3.32
C LYS A 415 -7.76 27.15 4.23
N PRO A 416 -7.89 25.81 4.25
CA PRO A 416 -6.95 24.95 4.96
C PRO A 416 -5.51 25.10 4.45
N MET A 417 -5.32 25.35 3.16
CA MET A 417 -4.00 25.56 2.58
C MET A 417 -3.30 26.79 3.17
N VAL A 418 -3.99 27.92 3.30
CA VAL A 418 -3.43 29.14 3.92
C VAL A 418 -2.96 28.84 5.35
N PHE A 419 -3.78 28.11 6.11
CA PHE A 419 -3.42 27.70 7.47
C PHE A 419 -2.20 26.78 7.49
N SER A 420 -2.18 25.72 6.67
CA SER A 420 -1.05 24.78 6.61
C SER A 420 0.25 25.49 6.21
N ALA A 421 0.19 26.38 5.21
CA ALA A 421 1.34 27.16 4.77
C ALA A 421 1.90 28.04 5.90
N TYR A 422 1.03 28.75 6.62
CA TYR A 422 1.44 29.54 7.80
C TYR A 422 2.10 28.69 8.87
N ARG A 423 1.49 27.56 9.23
CA ARG A 423 2.02 26.69 10.30
C ARG A 423 3.35 26.05 9.94
N TYR A 424 3.51 25.54 8.73
CA TYR A 424 4.80 25.01 8.29
C TYR A 424 5.86 26.09 8.17
N ALA A 425 5.53 27.28 7.65
CA ALA A 425 6.46 28.40 7.60
C ALA A 425 6.96 28.81 9.01
N GLN A 426 6.05 28.85 9.98
CA GLN A 426 6.37 29.09 11.38
C GLN A 426 7.32 28.02 11.95
N ASP A 427 7.08 26.76 11.64
CA ASP A 427 7.89 25.65 12.14
C ASP A 427 9.28 25.58 11.48
N VAL A 428 9.38 25.93 10.19
CA VAL A 428 10.62 25.87 9.40
C VAL A 428 11.53 27.07 9.65
N ALA A 429 10.97 28.28 9.73
CA ALA A 429 11.75 29.50 9.97
C ALA A 429 11.01 30.45 10.93
N PRO A 430 10.98 30.14 12.24
CA PRO A 430 10.22 30.91 13.24
C PRO A 430 10.65 32.38 13.36
N ASN A 431 11.87 32.70 12.93
CA ASN A 431 12.46 34.04 13.01
C ASN A 431 12.47 34.80 11.67
N ASP A 432 11.83 34.29 10.60
CA ASP A 432 11.80 35.01 9.32
C ASP A 432 10.99 36.32 9.44
N PRO A 433 11.53 37.48 9.01
CA PRO A 433 10.86 38.78 9.14
C PRO A 433 9.55 38.90 8.36
N ARG A 434 9.26 37.98 7.44
CA ARG A 434 8.02 37.94 6.66
C ARG A 434 6.92 37.12 7.33
N LEU A 435 7.21 36.38 8.40
CA LEU A 435 6.22 35.56 9.11
C LEU A 435 5.00 36.38 9.60
N PRO A 436 5.13 37.62 10.11
CA PRO A 436 3.96 38.44 10.45
C PRO A 436 3.05 38.74 9.24
N LYS A 437 3.61 38.90 8.05
CA LYS A 437 2.81 39.08 6.81
C LYS A 437 2.02 37.82 6.49
N LEU A 438 2.64 36.64 6.64
CA LEU A 438 1.96 35.37 6.42
C LEU A 438 0.88 35.09 7.47
N GLN A 439 1.10 35.50 8.72
CA GLN A 439 0.07 35.49 9.76
C GLN A 439 -1.10 36.39 9.38
N ASN A 440 -0.85 37.59 8.86
CA ASN A 440 -1.91 38.49 8.38
C ASN A 440 -2.69 37.88 7.20
N ILE A 441 -2.02 37.17 6.29
CA ILE A 441 -2.65 36.41 5.21
C ILE A 441 -3.61 35.35 5.78
N TRP A 442 -3.20 34.61 6.81
CA TRP A 442 -4.05 33.64 7.50
C TRP A 442 -5.23 34.29 8.25
N LEU A 443 -5.02 35.45 8.87
CA LEU A 443 -6.12 36.18 9.52
C LEU A 443 -7.12 36.71 8.49
N ASP A 444 -6.65 37.22 7.34
CA ASP A 444 -7.49 37.69 6.24
C ASP A 444 -8.32 36.55 5.64
N SER A 445 -7.76 35.35 5.55
CA SER A 445 -8.47 34.17 5.04
C SER A 445 -9.66 33.73 5.92
N LYS A 446 -9.83 34.28 7.13
CA LYS A 446 -10.99 33.99 7.98
C LYS A 446 -12.26 34.76 7.58
N LYS A 447 -12.12 35.82 6.76
CA LYS A 447 -13.24 36.65 6.29
C LYS A 447 -14.06 35.99 5.18
N TYR A 448 -13.47 35.01 4.51
CA TYR A 448 -14.05 34.19 3.46
C TYR A 448 -14.29 32.78 3.99
#